data_AF-A0A7C8DKF0-F1
#
_entry.id   AF-A0A7C8DKF0-F1
#
_cell.length_a   1.000
_cell.length_b   1.000
_cell.length_c   1.000
_cell.angle_alpha   90.00
_cell.angle_beta   90.00
_cell.angle_gamma   90.00
#
_symmetry.space_group_name_H-M   'P 1'
#
loop_
_entity.id
_entity.type
_entity.pdbx_description
1 polymer ?
#
loop_
_entity_poly.entity_id
_entity_poly.type
_entity_poly.pdbx_seq_one_letter_code
_entity_poly.pdbx_strand_id
1 'polypeptide(L)'
;MIAAGDGEVYEYLLNWMALKFQQPGAKLETSIALRGGQGVGKSLFAEKFGELFGRHFVAVSDQKGLMGNFNAHLQQALLVFADEIAAAKNANMVGRLKTLVTQTHIRIEPKGVD
;
A
#
# COMPACT_ATOMS: atom_id res chain seq x y z
N MET A 1 -4.74 15.14 -12.78
CA MET A 1 -3.58 14.25 -12.48
C MET A 1 -3.78 13.75 -11.05
N ILE A 2 -3.66 12.43 -10.81
CA ILE A 2 -4.07 11.68 -9.61
C ILE A 2 -5.52 11.91 -9.11
N ALA A 3 -5.86 13.07 -8.55
CA ALA A 3 -7.21 13.40 -8.08
C ALA A 3 -8.17 13.86 -9.20
N ALA A 4 -7.75 13.80 -10.46
CA ALA A 4 -8.57 14.17 -11.63
C ALA A 4 -9.23 15.57 -11.60
N GLY A 5 -8.72 16.51 -10.80
CA GLY A 5 -9.31 17.85 -10.63
C GLY A 5 -10.42 17.92 -9.59
N ASP A 6 -10.71 16.81 -8.90
CA ASP A 6 -11.63 16.75 -7.79
C ASP A 6 -10.95 17.24 -6.50
N GLY A 7 -11.47 18.35 -5.96
CA GLY A 7 -10.93 18.97 -4.75
C GLY A 7 -11.11 18.13 -3.50
N GLU A 8 -12.22 17.41 -3.36
CA GLU A 8 -12.47 16.57 -2.18
C GLU A 8 -11.54 15.36 -2.16
N VAL A 9 -11.35 14.72 -3.32
CA VAL A 9 -10.39 13.60 -3.47
C VAL A 9 -8.97 14.07 -3.22
N TYR A 10 -8.61 15.26 -3.72
CA TYR A 10 -7.29 15.84 -3.48
C TYR A 10 -7.02 16.07 -1.99
N GLU A 11 -7.95 16.73 -1.30
CA GLU A 11 -7.83 17.01 0.13
C GLU A 11 -7.80 15.73 0.96
N TYR A 12 -8.64 14.74 0.64
CA TYR A 12 -8.60 13.45 1.31
C TYR A 12 -7.24 12.76 1.14
N LEU A 13 -6.72 12.72 -0.08
CA LEU A 13 -5.42 12.11 -0.37
C LEU A 13 -4.29 12.84 0.35
N LEU A 14 -4.30 14.18 0.36
CA LEU A 14 -3.29 14.98 1.03
C LEU A 14 -3.30 14.76 2.55
N ASN A 15 -4.48 14.77 3.16
CA ASN A 15 -4.64 14.48 4.59
C ASN A 15 -4.23 13.05 4.95
N TRP A 16 -4.57 12.08 4.09
CA TRP A 16 -4.14 10.68 4.26
C TRP A 16 -2.61 10.56 4.22
N MET A 17 -1.95 11.23 3.27
CA MET A 17 -0.49 11.28 3.18
C MET A 17 0.15 11.97 4.38
N ALA A 18 -0.42 13.09 4.83
CA ALA A 18 0.05 13.83 6.00
C ALA A 18 -0.03 12.98 7.27
N LEU A 19 -1.16 12.32 7.51
CA LEU A 19 -1.33 11.42 8.66
C LEU A 19 -0.33 10.27 8.65
N LYS A 20 -0.08 9.66 7.48
CA LYS A 20 0.93 8.60 7.32
C LYS A 20 2.33 9.05 7.72
N PHE A 21 2.70 10.28 7.37
CA PHE A 21 4.03 10.82 7.66
C PHE A 21 4.16 11.33 9.10
N GLN A 22 3.13 12.02 9.61
CA GLN A 22 3.12 12.61 10.95
C GLN A 22 2.90 11.56 12.05
N GLN A 23 2.17 10.49 11.74
CA GLN A 23 1.81 9.43 12.69
C GLN A 23 2.14 8.05 12.10
N PRO A 24 3.43 7.72 11.88
CA PRO A 24 3.83 6.50 11.17
C PRO A 24 3.35 5.20 11.85
N GLY A 25 3.19 5.20 13.19
CA GLY A 25 2.65 4.05 13.92
C GLY A 25 1.13 3.92 13.91
N ALA A 26 0.40 4.96 13.47
CA ALA A 26 -1.05 4.94 13.45
C ALA A 26 -1.58 4.15 12.25
N LYS A 27 -2.54 3.26 12.51
CA LYS A 27 -3.19 2.50 11.45
C LYS A 27 -4.45 3.24 11.01
N LEU A 28 -4.41 3.77 9.79
CA LEU A 28 -5.51 4.58 9.24
C LEU A 28 -6.74 3.77 8.80
N GLU A 29 -6.70 2.44 8.93
CA GLU A 29 -7.77 1.49 8.54
C GLU A 29 -8.29 1.64 7.10
N THR A 30 -7.54 2.37 6.27
CA THR A 30 -7.88 2.74 4.91
C THR A 30 -6.67 2.52 3.99
N SER A 31 -6.94 2.31 2.71
CA SER A 31 -5.93 2.22 1.65
C SER A 31 -6.40 2.97 0.42
N ILE A 32 -5.46 3.59 -0.29
CA ILE A 32 -5.74 4.35 -1.50
C ILE A 32 -5.62 3.45 -2.73
N ALA A 33 -6.66 3.40 -3.55
CA ALA A 33 -6.66 2.70 -4.83
C ALA A 33 -6.59 3.71 -5.98
N LEU A 34 -5.46 3.76 -6.67
CA LEU A 34 -5.27 4.64 -7.83
C LEU A 34 -5.79 3.95 -9.11
N ARG A 35 -6.77 4.55 -9.78
CA ARG A 35 -7.34 4.05 -11.04
C ARG A 35 -7.19 5.07 -12.16
N GLY A 36 -6.85 4.59 -13.35
CA GLY A 36 -6.68 5.42 -14.54
C GLY A 36 -5.83 4.72 -15.59
N GLY A 37 -5.72 5.32 -16.78
CA GLY A 37 -4.95 4.77 -17.90
C GLY A 37 -3.47 4.53 -17.59
N GLN A 38 -2.80 3.76 -18.46
CA GLN A 38 -1.34 3.62 -18.40
C GLN A 38 -0.67 4.99 -18.68
N GLY A 39 0.48 5.25 -18.05
CA GLY A 39 1.24 6.49 -18.28
C GLY A 39 0.71 7.75 -17.59
N VAL A 40 -0.36 7.67 -16.79
CA VAL A 40 -0.94 8.84 -16.08
C VAL A 40 -0.20 9.23 -14.78
N GLY A 41 0.95 8.60 -14.50
CA GLY A 41 1.80 8.94 -13.35
C GLY A 41 1.46 8.26 -12.01
N LYS A 42 0.65 7.19 -12.01
CA LYS A 42 0.23 6.50 -10.75
C LYS A 42 1.42 5.92 -9.97
N SER A 43 2.26 5.13 -10.63
CA SER A 43 3.43 4.50 -10.01
C SER A 43 4.45 5.56 -9.60
N LEU A 44 4.71 6.56 -10.45
CA LEU A 44 5.57 7.70 -10.12
C LEU A 44 5.11 8.44 -8.85
N PHE A 45 3.81 8.71 -8.72
CA PHE A 45 3.26 9.32 -7.50
C PHE A 45 3.52 8.46 -6.26
N ALA A 46 3.22 7.15 -6.34
CA ALA A 46 3.42 6.23 -5.23
C ALA A 46 4.90 6.09 -4.84
N GLU A 47 5.80 6.03 -5.82
CA GLU A 47 7.25 5.97 -5.61
C GLU A 47 7.77 7.26 -4.96
N LYS A 48 7.37 8.44 -5.46
CA LYS A 48 7.81 9.72 -4.87
C LYS A 48 7.32 9.93 -3.46
N PHE A 49 6.10 9.49 -3.14
CA PHE A 49 5.66 9.49 -1.76
C PHE A 49 6.40 8.43 -0.92
N GLY A 50 6.65 7.25 -1.49
CA GLY A 50 7.40 6.16 -0.85
C GLY A 50 8.85 6.51 -0.50
N GLU A 51 9.53 7.28 -1.34
CA GLU A 51 10.90 7.77 -1.09
C GLU A 51 11.04 8.46 0.28
N LEU A 52 9.98 9.12 0.77
CA LEU A 52 9.95 9.77 2.09
C LEU A 52 10.07 8.80 3.27
N PHE A 53 9.74 7.52 3.07
CA PHE A 53 9.80 6.48 4.10
C PHE A 53 11.10 5.66 4.04
N GLY A 54 11.96 5.87 3.03
CA GLY A 54 13.22 5.15 2.86
C GLY A 54 13.04 3.63 2.92
N ARG A 55 13.79 2.95 3.81
CA ARG A 55 13.70 1.49 4.00
C ARG A 55 12.33 0.98 4.47
N HIS A 56 11.46 1.87 4.95
CA HIS A 56 10.12 1.54 5.43
C HIS A 56 9.06 1.60 4.33
N PHE A 57 9.47 1.93 3.09
CA PHE A 57 8.65 1.77 1.89
C PHE A 57 8.91 0.40 1.25
N VAL A 58 7.83 -0.28 0.90
CA VAL A 58 7.86 -1.55 0.17
C VAL A 58 7.05 -1.39 -1.11
N ALA A 59 7.69 -1.52 -2.26
CA ALA A 59 7.02 -1.70 -3.53
C ALA A 59 6.90 -3.19 -3.85
N VAL A 60 5.69 -3.64 -4.16
CA VAL A 60 5.38 -5.00 -4.58
C VAL A 60 4.81 -4.94 -6.00
N SER A 61 5.52 -5.54 -6.95
CA SER A 61 5.14 -5.57 -8.36
C SER A 61 4.41 -6.84 -8.77
N ASP A 62 4.29 -7.83 -7.87
CA ASP A 62 3.67 -9.10 -8.18
C ASP A 62 2.70 -9.57 -7.07
N GLN A 63 1.69 -10.33 -7.46
CA GLN A 63 0.69 -10.81 -6.51
C GLN A 63 1.32 -11.67 -5.40
N LYS A 64 2.42 -12.41 -5.66
CA LYS A 64 3.03 -13.28 -4.64
C LYS A 64 3.81 -12.49 -3.60
N GLY A 65 4.36 -11.32 -3.92
CA GLY A 65 4.95 -10.46 -2.91
C GLY A 65 3.93 -10.09 -1.83
N LEU A 66 2.69 -9.79 -2.21
CA LEU A 66 1.66 -9.42 -1.23
C LEU A 66 0.91 -10.62 -0.65
N MET A 67 0.72 -11.68 -1.44
CA MET A 67 -0.11 -12.86 -1.12
C MET A 67 0.66 -14.13 -0.79
N GLY A 68 1.99 -14.14 -0.87
CA GLY A 68 2.81 -15.30 -0.53
C GLY A 68 2.81 -15.59 0.96
N ASN A 69 3.20 -16.80 1.35
CA ASN A 69 3.39 -17.12 2.76
C ASN A 69 4.57 -16.30 3.32
N PHE A 70 5.63 -16.12 2.52
CA PHE A 70 6.80 -15.36 2.93
C PHE A 70 6.58 -13.84 2.86
N ASN A 71 6.55 -13.19 4.01
CA ASN A 71 6.16 -11.78 4.13
C ASN A 71 7.08 -10.93 5.02
N ALA A 72 8.32 -11.40 5.27
CA ALA A 72 9.31 -10.69 6.07
C ALA A 72 9.57 -9.24 5.60
N HIS A 73 9.41 -8.97 4.30
CA HIS A 73 9.53 -7.61 3.75
C HIS A 73 8.47 -6.64 4.30
N LEU A 74 7.32 -7.12 4.79
CA LEU A 74 6.28 -6.29 5.40
C LEU A 74 6.58 -5.92 6.87
N GLN A 75 7.51 -6.60 7.53
CA GLN A 75 7.73 -6.49 8.98
C GLN A 75 8.04 -5.06 9.44
N GLN A 76 8.72 -4.26 8.61
CA GLN A 76 9.09 -2.87 8.93
C GLN A 76 8.41 -1.86 8.01
N ALA A 77 7.41 -2.27 7.24
CA ALA A 77 6.76 -1.41 6.26
C ALA A 77 5.80 -0.42 6.92
N LEU A 78 5.98 0.88 6.64
CA LEU A 78 5.04 1.95 6.98
C LEU A 78 4.10 2.28 5.81
N LEU A 79 4.61 2.08 4.59
CA LEU A 79 3.87 2.21 3.34
C LEU A 79 4.19 1.03 2.42
N VAL A 80 3.14 0.40 1.90
CA VAL A 80 3.24 -0.65 0.89
C VAL A 80 2.54 -0.16 -0.36
N PHE A 81 3.26 -0.12 -1.47
CA PHE A 81 2.69 0.11 -2.80
C PHE A 81 2.58 -1.21 -3.54
N ALA A 82 1.41 -1.49 -4.08
CA ALA A 82 1.10 -2.70 -4.81
C ALA A 82 0.70 -2.31 -6.24
N ASP A 83 1.63 -2.48 -7.19
CA ASP A 83 1.34 -2.21 -8.61
C ASP A 83 0.70 -3.43 -9.27
N GLU A 84 -0.19 -3.19 -10.24
CA GLU A 84 -0.85 -4.22 -11.05
C GLU A 84 -1.64 -5.31 -10.29
N ILE A 85 -1.88 -5.14 -8.99
CA ILE A 85 -2.66 -6.11 -8.20
C ILE A 85 -4.16 -5.93 -8.48
N ALA A 86 -4.70 -6.82 -9.32
CA ALA A 86 -6.12 -6.88 -9.65
C ALA A 86 -6.98 -7.46 -8.50
N ALA A 87 -6.99 -6.80 -7.34
CA ALA A 87 -7.65 -7.27 -6.11
C ALA A 87 -9.14 -7.55 -6.29
N ALA A 88 -9.83 -6.71 -7.06
CA ALA A 88 -11.29 -6.73 -7.17
C ALA A 88 -11.88 -8.01 -7.77
N LYS A 89 -11.07 -8.85 -8.45
CA LYS A 89 -11.54 -10.10 -9.07
C LYS A 89 -11.26 -11.36 -8.23
N ASN A 90 -10.59 -11.22 -7.09
CA ASN A 90 -10.18 -12.36 -6.27
C ASN A 90 -10.57 -12.14 -4.79
N ALA A 91 -11.59 -12.87 -4.32
CA ALA A 91 -12.10 -12.74 -2.95
C ALA A 91 -11.04 -12.99 -1.87
N ASN A 92 -10.12 -13.93 -2.10
CA ASN A 92 -9.02 -14.20 -1.18
C ASN A 92 -8.06 -13.00 -1.10
N MET A 93 -7.85 -12.30 -2.21
CA MET A 93 -7.03 -11.09 -2.26
C MET A 93 -7.67 -9.94 -1.50
N VAL A 94 -8.98 -9.74 -1.69
CA VAL A 94 -9.74 -8.74 -0.92
C VAL A 94 -9.66 -9.03 0.58
N GLY A 95 -9.86 -10.29 0.98
CA GLY A 95 -9.76 -10.70 2.39
C GLY A 95 -8.38 -10.40 2.98
N ARG A 96 -7.31 -10.75 2.27
CA ARG A 96 -5.94 -10.50 2.73
C ARG A 96 -5.58 -9.02 2.79
N LEU A 97 -6.00 -8.23 1.80
CA LEU A 97 -5.85 -6.77 1.82
C LEU A 97 -6.58 -6.16 3.01
N LYS A 98 -7.82 -6.59 3.28
CA LYS A 98 -8.57 -6.14 4.45
C LYS A 98 -7.79 -6.42 5.73
N THR A 99 -7.27 -7.63 5.90
CA THR A 99 -6.38 -7.98 7.03
C THR A 99 -5.18 -7.04 7.14
N LEU A 100 -4.43 -6.82 6.04
CA LEU A 100 -3.26 -5.92 6.04
C LEU A 100 -3.63 -4.45 6.33
N VAL A 101 -4.85 -4.03 5.99
CA VAL A 101 -5.33 -2.67 6.20
C VAL A 101 -5.86 -2.46 7.61
N THR A 102 -6.54 -3.44 8.21
CA THR A 102 -7.28 -3.26 9.47
C THR A 102 -6.63 -3.93 10.68
N GLN A 103 -5.84 -4.99 10.52
CA GLN A 103 -5.23 -5.65 11.67
C GLN A 103 -4.04 -4.86 12.20
N THR A 104 -3.95 -4.77 13.53
CA THR A 104 -2.84 -4.13 14.25
C THR A 104 -1.59 -5.00 14.29
N HIS A 105 -1.76 -6.32 14.10
CA HIS A 105 -0.69 -7.30 14.13
C HIS A 105 -0.84 -8.23 12.93
N ILE A 106 0.29 -8.62 12.33
CA ILE A 106 0.34 -9.62 11.27
C ILE A 106 1.38 -10.66 11.65
N ARG A 107 1.12 -11.92 11.30
CA ARG A 107 2.12 -12.99 11.43
C ARG A 107 3.20 -12.77 10.38
N ILE A 108 4.47 -12.80 10.81
CA ILE A 108 5.61 -12.77 9.91
C ILE A 108 6.15 -14.19 9.70
N GLU A 109 6.28 -14.60 8.45
CA GLU A 109 6.85 -15.88 8.03
C GLU A 109 8.07 -15.59 7.13
N PRO A 110 9.30 -15.68 7.65
CA PRO A 110 10.52 -15.54 6.85
C PRO A 110 10.75 -16.78 5.97
N LYS A 111 11.45 -16.61 4.84
CA LYS A 111 11.76 -17.72 3.93
C LYS A 111 12.94 -18.53 4.45
N GLY A 112 12.76 -19.86 4.55
CA GLY A 112 13.87 -20.79 4.86
C GLY A 112 14.32 -20.77 6.31
N VAL A 113 13.46 -20.32 7.22
CA VAL A 113 13.68 -20.39 8.67
C VAL A 113 12.45 -21.08 9.26
N ASP A 114 12.60 -22.36 9.56
CA ASP A 114 11.74 -23.12 10.48
C ASP A 114 12.54 -23.38 11.77
#